data_AF-A0A957LFM4-F1
#
_entry.id   AF-A0A957LFM4-F1
#
_cell.length_a   1.000
_cell.length_b   1.000
_cell.length_c   1.000
_cell.angle_alpha   90.00
_cell.angle_beta   90.00
_cell.angle_gamma   90.00
#
_symmetry.space_group_name_H-M   'P 1'
#
loop_
_entity.id
_entity.type
_entity.pdbx_description
1 polymer ?
#
loop_
_entity_poly.entity_id
_entity_poly.type
_entity_poly.pdbx_seq_one_letter_code
_entity_poly.pdbx_strand_id
1 'polypeptide(L)'
;LARRIELLESGGRGRGVWVAIAWNFIGLVGSSMLFSEVANIGSVGGIVTLSLAFTIWSFLGMLVLPRFSRRAVHAADRNLGYIGLRKTQLRKTFTSTERLQDREAVSVNAMLAAVYDVPLVEVRLDAMEESGPVNDRSVWNVSRMALYLSWVGLGLLSRMSPQAIGRPELWVLAAGD
;
A
#
# COMPACT_ATOMS: atom_id res chain seq x y z
N LEU A 1 0.23 14.52 -8.64
CA LEU A 1 -0.66 15.67 -8.32
C LEU A 1 -2.07 15.52 -8.90
N ALA A 2 -2.27 15.54 -10.22
CA ALA A 2 -3.61 15.28 -10.81
C ALA A 2 -4.20 13.94 -10.35
N ARG A 3 -3.40 12.88 -10.36
CA ARG A 3 -3.76 11.57 -9.80
C ARG A 3 -4.07 11.62 -8.30
N ARG A 4 -3.27 12.34 -7.50
CA ARG A 4 -3.55 12.52 -6.06
C ARG A 4 -4.93 13.08 -5.85
N ILE A 5 -5.27 14.13 -6.61
CA ILE A 5 -6.52 14.84 -6.49
C ILE A 5 -7.66 13.85 -6.75
N GLU A 6 -7.58 13.10 -7.86
CA GLU A 6 -8.53 12.03 -8.18
C GLU A 6 -8.67 10.99 -7.04
N LEU A 7 -7.56 10.52 -6.47
CA LEU A 7 -7.55 9.53 -5.38
C LEU A 7 -8.08 10.08 -4.04
N LEU A 8 -7.96 11.38 -3.81
CA LEU A 8 -8.48 12.07 -2.64
C LEU A 8 -9.98 12.36 -2.81
N GLU A 9 -10.38 12.89 -3.96
CA GLU A 9 -11.78 13.23 -4.29
C GLU A 9 -12.66 11.99 -4.40
N SER A 10 -12.14 10.88 -4.92
CA SER A 10 -12.83 9.57 -4.92
C SER A 10 -13.03 8.96 -3.52
N GLY A 11 -12.44 9.56 -2.48
CA GLY A 11 -12.46 9.06 -1.10
C GLY A 11 -11.59 7.83 -0.87
N GLY A 12 -10.79 7.41 -1.86
CA GLY A 12 -9.96 6.21 -1.79
C GLY A 12 -8.96 6.24 -0.62
N ARG A 13 -8.43 7.42 -0.30
CA ARG A 13 -7.54 7.63 0.86
C ARG A 13 -8.23 7.34 2.19
N GLY A 14 -9.44 7.86 2.40
CA GLY A 14 -10.19 7.70 3.65
C GLY A 14 -10.58 6.25 3.87
N ARG A 15 -11.08 5.57 2.83
CA ARG A 15 -11.33 4.12 2.85
C ARG A 15 -10.06 3.35 3.20
N GLY A 16 -8.91 3.74 2.66
CA GLY A 16 -7.63 3.07 2.93
C GLY A 16 -7.14 3.18 4.36
N VAL A 17 -7.36 4.32 5.01
CA VAL A 17 -7.09 4.45 6.44
C VAL A 17 -7.97 3.50 7.25
N TRP A 18 -9.28 3.46 6.98
CA TRP A 18 -10.20 2.59 7.71
C TRP A 18 -9.88 1.10 7.52
N VAL A 19 -9.56 0.67 6.30
CA VAL A 19 -9.14 -0.72 6.04
C VAL A 19 -7.84 -1.03 6.76
N ALA A 20 -6.87 -0.12 6.78
CA ALA A 20 -5.62 -0.31 7.52
C ALA A 20 -5.84 -0.42 9.04
N ILE A 21 -6.70 0.43 9.61
CA ILE A 21 -7.09 0.35 11.03
C ILE A 21 -7.74 -1.00 11.32
N ALA A 22 -8.71 -1.41 10.50
CA ALA A 22 -9.39 -2.69 10.65
C ALA A 22 -8.40 -3.87 10.54
N TRP A 23 -7.47 -3.83 9.59
CA TRP A 23 -6.45 -4.85 9.42
C TRP A 23 -5.56 -5.01 10.67
N ASN A 24 -5.09 -3.89 11.23
CA ASN A 24 -4.26 -3.93 12.44
C ASN A 24 -5.04 -4.37 13.67
N PHE A 25 -6.30 -3.95 13.79
CA PHE A 25 -7.17 -4.37 14.88
C PHE A 25 -7.44 -5.87 14.83
N ILE A 26 -7.78 -6.41 13.65
CA ILE A 26 -7.95 -7.86 13.44
C ILE A 26 -6.65 -8.60 13.76
N GLY A 27 -5.50 -8.07 13.35
CA GLY A 27 -4.20 -8.67 13.66
C GLY A 27 -3.89 -8.74 15.14
N LEU A 28 -4.17 -7.67 15.88
CA LEU A 28 -3.95 -7.59 17.32
C LEU A 28 -4.88 -8.54 18.08
N VAL A 29 -6.18 -8.49 17.77
CA VAL A 29 -7.19 -9.37 18.39
C VAL A 29 -6.91 -10.82 18.02
N GLY A 30 -6.63 -11.12 16.75
CA GLY A 30 -6.30 -12.47 16.29
C GLY A 30 -5.05 -13.02 16.97
N SER A 31 -3.99 -12.21 17.08
CA SER A 31 -2.74 -12.62 17.74
C SER A 31 -2.94 -12.84 19.25
N SER A 32 -3.72 -11.99 19.93
CA SER A 32 -4.02 -12.17 21.35
C SER A 32 -4.93 -13.37 21.62
N MET A 33 -5.90 -13.66 20.75
CA MET A 33 -6.78 -14.82 20.88
C MET A 33 -6.05 -16.14 20.63
N LEU A 34 -5.29 -16.22 19.52
CA LEU A 34 -4.56 -17.44 19.12
C LEU A 34 -3.52 -17.87 20.14
N PHE A 35 -2.91 -16.92 20.83
CA PHE A 35 -1.88 -17.19 21.82
C PHE A 35 -2.34 -16.87 23.24
N SER A 36 -3.64 -16.82 23.52
CA SER A 36 -4.18 -16.38 24.82
C SER A 36 -3.60 -17.10 26.05
N GLU A 37 -3.21 -18.37 25.92
CA GLU A 37 -2.57 -19.15 27.00
C GLU A 37 -1.10 -18.76 27.26
N VAL A 38 -0.39 -18.25 26.24
CA VAL A 38 1.06 -17.95 26.28
C VAL A 38 1.34 -16.44 26.28
N ALA A 39 0.47 -15.68 25.62
CA ALA A 39 0.47 -14.23 25.48
C ALA A 39 -0.18 -13.56 26.69
N ASN A 40 0.22 -13.94 27.90
CA ASN A 40 -0.15 -13.20 29.09
C ASN A 40 0.59 -11.86 29.08
N ILE A 41 -0.15 -10.77 28.83
CA ILE A 41 0.36 -9.39 28.74
C ILE A 41 1.04 -8.95 30.05
N GLY A 42 0.74 -9.60 31.17
CA GLY A 42 1.43 -9.40 32.45
C GLY A 42 2.86 -9.97 32.51
N SER A 43 3.35 -10.61 31.44
CA SER A 43 4.67 -11.22 31.38
C SER A 43 5.47 -10.73 30.17
N VAL A 44 6.79 -10.63 30.31
CA VAL A 44 7.69 -10.27 29.20
C VAL A 44 7.57 -11.27 28.05
N GLY A 45 7.48 -12.57 28.37
CA GLY A 45 7.31 -13.62 27.37
C GLY A 45 6.03 -13.42 26.55
N GLY A 46 4.91 -13.11 27.20
CA GLY A 46 3.66 -12.89 26.50
C GLY A 46 3.66 -11.66 25.58
N ILE A 47 4.32 -10.57 26.00
CA ILE A 47 4.51 -9.38 25.15
C ILE A 47 5.35 -9.72 23.91
N VAL A 48 6.43 -10.49 24.08
CA VAL A 48 7.29 -10.93 22.96
C VAL A 48 6.52 -11.83 22.00
N THR A 49 5.77 -12.81 22.50
CA THR A 49 4.94 -13.70 21.68
C THR A 49 3.89 -12.92 20.89
N LEU A 50 3.20 -11.96 21.52
CA LEU A 50 2.23 -11.09 20.84
C LEU A 50 2.89 -10.26 19.73
N SER A 51 4.06 -9.66 20.00
CA SER A 51 4.82 -8.88 19.01
C SER A 51 5.24 -9.73 17.81
N LEU A 52 5.71 -10.96 18.04
CA LEU A 52 6.10 -11.89 16.96
C LEU A 52 4.90 -12.34 16.13
N ALA A 53 3.80 -12.75 16.78
CA ALA A 53 2.57 -13.14 16.10
C ALA A 53 2.00 -11.99 15.25
N PHE A 54 1.96 -10.79 15.82
CA PHE A 54 1.50 -9.59 15.11
C PHE A 54 2.45 -9.18 13.97
N THR A 55 3.75 -9.45 14.11
CA THR A 55 4.73 -9.26 13.03
C THR A 55 4.44 -10.18 11.85
N ILE A 56 4.11 -11.45 12.08
CA ILE A 56 3.69 -12.38 11.03
C ILE A 56 2.41 -11.87 10.34
N TRP A 57 1.43 -11.41 11.10
CA TRP A 57 0.20 -10.81 10.55
C TRP A 57 0.49 -9.57 9.69
N SER A 58 1.37 -8.69 10.16
CA SER A 58 1.80 -7.50 9.43
C SER A 58 2.48 -7.87 8.11
N PHE A 59 3.30 -8.92 8.12
CA PHE A 59 3.92 -9.46 6.91
C PHE A 59 2.89 -9.99 5.90
N LEU A 60 1.85 -10.69 6.36
CA LEU A 60 0.73 -11.09 5.49
C LEU A 60 0.04 -9.89 4.87
N GLY A 61 -0.11 -8.80 5.64
CA GLY A 61 -0.63 -7.52 5.14
C GLY A 61 0.19 -6.98 3.96
N MET A 62 1.51 -7.09 4.01
CA MET A 62 2.40 -6.67 2.91
C MET A 62 2.21 -7.48 1.62
N LEU A 63 1.71 -8.71 1.71
CA LEU A 63 1.49 -9.57 0.53
C LEU A 63 0.08 -9.39 -0.06
N VAL A 64 -0.90 -9.11 0.79
CA VAL A 64 -2.32 -9.07 0.41
C VAL A 64 -2.80 -7.66 0.08
N LEU A 65 -2.48 -6.69 0.94
CA LEU A 65 -3.03 -5.33 0.85
C LEU A 65 -2.61 -4.53 -0.38
N PRO A 66 -1.41 -4.70 -0.97
CA PRO A 66 -1.02 -3.97 -2.18
C PRO A 66 -1.99 -4.15 -3.36
N ARG A 67 -2.65 -5.30 -3.45
CA ARG A 67 -3.61 -5.61 -4.52
C ARG A 67 -4.78 -4.63 -4.55
N PHE A 68 -5.23 -4.15 -3.39
CA PHE A 68 -6.32 -3.17 -3.30
C PHE A 68 -5.85 -1.79 -3.75
N SER A 69 -4.67 -1.36 -3.28
CA SER A 69 -4.05 -0.10 -3.67
C SER A 69 -3.82 -0.02 -5.18
N ARG A 70 -3.38 -1.12 -5.80
CA ARG A 70 -3.16 -1.20 -7.25
C ARG A 70 -4.43 -0.94 -8.05
N ARG A 71 -5.58 -1.47 -7.61
CA ARG A 71 -6.88 -1.21 -8.28
C ARG A 71 -7.23 0.28 -8.25
N ALA A 72 -6.98 0.94 -7.12
CA ALA A 72 -7.22 2.38 -7.00
C ALA A 72 -6.35 3.20 -7.95
N VAL A 73 -5.05 2.84 -8.05
CA VAL A 73 -4.13 3.51 -8.98
C VAL A 73 -4.57 3.30 -10.43
N HIS A 74 -4.96 2.07 -10.80
CA HIS A 74 -5.48 1.75 -12.13
C HIS A 74 -6.73 2.56 -12.47
N ALA A 75 -7.72 2.62 -11.57
CA ALA A 75 -8.94 3.39 -11.78
C ALA A 75 -8.64 4.89 -11.94
N ALA A 76 -7.75 5.44 -11.12
CA ALA A 76 -7.34 6.84 -11.23
C ALA A 76 -6.60 7.12 -12.55
N ASP A 77 -5.67 6.26 -12.98
CA ASP A 77 -4.95 6.44 -14.25
C ASP A 77 -5.90 6.37 -15.45
N ARG A 78 -6.91 5.48 -15.41
CA ARG A 78 -7.98 5.42 -16.42
C ARG A 78 -8.83 6.69 -16.47
N ASN A 79 -9.23 7.22 -15.31
CA ASN A 79 -9.99 8.46 -15.24
C ASN A 79 -9.19 9.65 -15.79
N LEU A 80 -7.87 9.69 -15.54
CA LEU A 80 -6.99 10.70 -16.13
C LEU A 80 -6.92 10.59 -17.66
N GLY A 81 -6.88 9.37 -18.22
CA GLY A 81 -6.97 9.13 -19.66
C GLY A 81 -8.30 9.63 -20.24
N TYR A 82 -9.41 9.34 -19.55
CA TYR A 82 -10.76 9.74 -19.96
C TYR A 82 -10.95 11.27 -20.01
N ILE A 83 -10.38 12.02 -19.07
CA ILE A 83 -10.41 13.49 -19.09
C ILE A 83 -9.40 14.10 -20.09
N GLY A 84 -8.72 13.29 -20.89
CA GLY A 84 -7.93 13.71 -22.03
C GLY A 84 -6.44 13.92 -21.76
N LEU A 85 -5.89 13.49 -20.61
CA LEU A 85 -4.44 13.52 -20.39
C LEU A 85 -3.76 12.49 -21.31
N ARG A 86 -2.69 12.91 -21.99
CA ARG A 86 -1.97 12.04 -22.93
C ARG A 86 -0.91 11.20 -22.21
N LYS A 87 -0.75 9.93 -22.64
CA LYS A 87 0.32 9.02 -22.18
C LYS A 87 1.71 9.69 -22.18
N THR A 88 2.02 10.46 -23.22
CA THR A 88 3.32 11.12 -23.39
C THR A 88 3.60 12.18 -22.33
N GLN A 89 2.57 12.82 -21.79
CA GLN A 89 2.69 13.80 -20.71
C GLN A 89 2.98 13.12 -19.37
N LEU A 90 2.31 12.00 -19.09
CA LEU A 90 2.43 11.30 -17.81
C LEU A 90 3.60 10.30 -17.75
N ARG A 91 4.07 9.78 -18.89
CA ARG A 91 5.19 8.83 -18.97
C ARG A 91 6.43 9.38 -18.26
N LYS A 92 6.83 10.62 -18.54
CA LYS A 92 7.99 11.26 -17.88
C LYS A 92 7.83 11.30 -16.35
N THR A 93 6.65 11.65 -15.86
CA THR A 93 6.34 11.71 -14.43
C THR A 93 6.31 10.33 -13.78
N PHE A 94 5.77 9.32 -14.46
CA PHE A 94 5.73 7.95 -13.95
C PHE A 94 7.14 7.38 -13.87
N THR A 95 7.95 7.54 -14.93
CA THR A 95 9.35 7.09 -14.95
C THR A 95 10.20 7.83 -13.91
N SER A 96 10.03 9.14 -13.73
CA SER A 96 10.77 9.86 -12.68
C SER A 96 10.40 9.39 -11.28
N THR A 97 9.13 9.04 -11.07
CA THR A 97 8.65 8.49 -9.79
C THR A 97 9.21 7.09 -9.52
N GLU A 98 9.23 6.20 -10.52
CA GLU A 98 9.85 4.87 -10.37
C GLU A 98 11.33 4.95 -10.05
N ARG A 99 12.06 5.89 -10.67
CA ARG A 99 13.47 6.16 -10.37
C ARG A 99 13.69 6.60 -8.93
N LEU A 100 12.86 7.52 -8.43
CA LEU A 100 12.94 7.96 -7.04
C LEU A 100 12.65 6.83 -6.03
N GLN A 101 11.99 5.76 -6.46
CA GLN A 101 11.69 4.58 -5.66
C GLN A 101 12.70 3.43 -5.89
N ASP A 102 13.76 3.66 -6.67
CA ASP A 102 14.77 2.65 -7.04
C ASP A 102 14.16 1.39 -7.68
N ARG A 103 13.10 1.56 -8.49
CA ARG A 103 12.30 0.46 -9.08
C ARG A 103 12.75 0.04 -10.47
N GLU A 104 13.88 0.55 -10.96
CA GLU A 104 14.40 0.26 -12.32
C GLU A 104 14.63 -1.25 -12.55
N ALA A 105 14.95 -2.02 -11.51
CA ALA A 105 15.16 -3.48 -11.59
C ALA A 105 13.88 -4.34 -11.40
N VAL A 106 12.73 -3.73 -11.07
CA VAL A 106 11.49 -4.46 -10.76
C VAL A 106 10.82 -5.02 -12.03
N SER A 107 11.16 -4.48 -13.20
CA SER A 107 10.64 -4.93 -14.51
C SER A 107 10.99 -6.38 -14.86
N VAL A 108 11.97 -6.98 -14.18
CA VAL A 108 12.49 -8.32 -14.48
C VAL A 108 11.76 -9.43 -13.69
N ASN A 109 10.97 -9.10 -12.66
CA ASN A 109 10.32 -10.11 -11.82
C ASN A 109 8.87 -9.75 -11.44
N ALA A 110 7.91 -10.42 -12.08
CA ALA A 110 6.48 -10.26 -11.86
C ALA A 110 6.03 -10.57 -10.42
N MET A 111 6.72 -11.48 -9.72
CA MET A 111 6.43 -11.78 -8.30
C MET A 111 6.78 -10.58 -7.41
N LEU A 112 7.93 -9.93 -7.65
CA LEU A 112 8.29 -8.71 -6.93
C LEU A 112 7.28 -7.60 -7.24
N ALA A 113 6.87 -7.44 -8.50
CA ALA A 113 5.87 -6.46 -8.92
C ALA A 113 4.52 -6.59 -8.17
N ALA A 114 4.14 -7.81 -7.74
CA ALA A 114 2.90 -8.06 -7.02
C ALA A 114 2.88 -7.51 -5.58
N VAL A 115 4.05 -7.31 -4.96
CA VAL A 115 4.22 -6.78 -3.59
C VAL A 115 4.18 -5.25 -3.56
N TYR A 116 4.26 -4.61 -4.73
CA TYR A 116 4.20 -3.16 -4.82
C TYR A 116 2.77 -2.62 -4.94
N ASP A 117 2.54 -1.47 -4.32
CA ASP A 117 1.22 -0.83 -4.27
C ASP A 117 0.89 -0.04 -5.53
N VAL A 118 1.94 0.44 -6.20
CA VAL A 118 1.85 1.19 -7.45
C VAL A 118 2.30 0.27 -8.58
N PRO A 119 1.47 0.00 -9.60
CA PRO A 119 1.85 -0.82 -10.75
C PRO A 119 2.99 -0.18 -11.57
N LEU A 120 3.60 -0.96 -12.46
CA LEU A 120 4.67 -0.50 -13.34
C LEU A 120 4.18 0.56 -14.35
N VAL A 121 5.07 1.44 -14.82
CA VAL A 121 4.76 2.51 -15.80
C VAL A 121 3.93 2.00 -16.98
N GLU A 122 4.35 0.92 -17.65
CA GLU A 122 3.64 0.44 -18.86
C GLU A 122 2.21 -0.01 -18.54
N VAL A 123 2.05 -0.79 -17.47
CA VAL A 123 0.74 -1.25 -16.97
C VAL A 123 -0.18 -0.07 -16.64
N ARG A 124 0.39 1.02 -16.14
CA ARG A 124 -0.35 2.25 -15.80
C ARG A 124 -0.72 3.07 -17.03
N LEU A 125 0.17 3.13 -18.01
CA LEU A 125 -0.12 3.80 -19.28
C LEU A 125 -1.24 3.04 -20.00
N ASP A 126 -1.17 1.71 -20.09
CA ASP A 126 -2.21 0.90 -20.74
C ASP A 126 -3.60 1.11 -20.11
N ALA A 127 -3.65 1.25 -18.78
CA ALA A 127 -4.89 1.58 -18.08
C ALA A 127 -5.53 2.92 -18.53
N MET A 128 -4.74 3.88 -19.03
CA MET A 128 -5.25 5.15 -19.54
C MET A 128 -6.00 5.02 -20.87
N GLU A 129 -5.75 3.94 -21.63
CA GLU A 129 -6.40 3.68 -22.92
C GLU A 129 -7.71 2.91 -22.79
N GLU A 130 -7.99 2.37 -21.61
CA GLU A 130 -9.25 1.70 -21.33
C GLU A 130 -10.42 2.69 -21.43
N SER A 131 -11.50 2.27 -22.09
CA SER A 131 -12.60 3.16 -22.47
C SER A 131 -13.51 3.53 -21.28
N GLY A 132 -13.76 4.83 -21.10
CA GLY A 132 -14.75 5.34 -20.15
C GLY A 132 -14.25 5.45 -18.70
N PRO A 133 -14.88 6.31 -17.89
CA PRO A 133 -14.47 6.55 -16.51
C PRO A 133 -14.88 5.37 -15.62
N VAL A 134 -14.13 5.16 -14.55
CA VAL A 134 -14.43 4.17 -13.52
C VAL A 134 -14.72 4.90 -12.21
N ASN A 135 -15.95 4.79 -11.75
CA ASN A 135 -16.31 5.16 -10.39
C ASN A 135 -16.07 3.96 -9.46
N ASP A 136 -14.80 3.67 -9.18
CA ASP A 136 -14.45 2.56 -8.30
C ASP A 136 -14.45 3.04 -6.84
N ARG A 137 -15.06 2.24 -5.97
CA ARG A 137 -14.91 2.39 -4.51
C ARG A 137 -13.60 1.81 -4.00
N SER A 138 -12.55 1.95 -4.81
CA SER A 138 -11.24 1.40 -4.58
C SER A 138 -10.58 2.00 -3.35
N VAL A 139 -9.71 1.21 -2.74
CA VAL A 139 -9.07 1.55 -1.48
C VAL A 139 -7.61 1.83 -1.78
N TRP A 140 -7.10 2.99 -1.39
CA TRP A 140 -5.76 3.43 -1.78
C TRP A 140 -4.81 3.53 -0.58
N ASN A 141 -3.54 3.20 -0.82
CA ASN A 141 -2.43 3.32 0.13
C ASN A 141 -2.59 2.47 1.41
N VAL A 142 -3.28 1.33 1.31
CA VAL A 142 -3.72 0.53 2.46
C VAL A 142 -2.57 -0.17 3.18
N SER A 143 -1.74 -0.89 2.44
CA SER A 143 -0.56 -1.60 2.92
C SER A 143 0.40 -0.69 3.70
N ARG A 144 0.73 0.46 3.11
CA ARG A 144 1.58 1.48 3.72
C ARG A 144 0.97 2.02 5.00
N MET A 145 -0.33 2.29 5.03
CA MET A 145 -1.03 2.70 6.24
C MET A 145 -1.10 1.61 7.29
N ALA A 146 -1.32 0.37 6.89
CA ALA A 146 -1.35 -0.76 7.81
C ALA A 146 0.02 -0.88 8.49
N LEU A 147 1.12 -0.83 7.74
CA LEU A 147 2.47 -0.81 8.30
C LEU A 147 2.71 0.41 9.19
N TYR A 148 2.40 1.62 8.72
CA TYR A 148 2.61 2.84 9.48
C TYR A 148 1.84 2.84 10.82
N LEU A 149 0.62 2.30 10.83
CA LEU A 149 -0.24 2.20 12.01
C LEU A 149 0.01 0.93 12.86
N SER A 150 0.93 0.05 12.45
CA SER A 150 1.14 -1.26 13.09
C SER A 150 1.90 -1.16 14.43
N TRP A 151 2.38 0.02 14.81
CA TRP A 151 3.08 0.27 16.07
C TRP A 151 2.29 -0.19 17.31
N VAL A 152 0.96 -0.19 17.22
CA VAL A 152 0.05 -0.64 18.29
C VAL A 152 0.30 -2.11 18.68
N GLY A 153 0.72 -2.96 17.76
CA GLY A 153 1.02 -4.36 18.04
C GLY A 153 2.49 -4.63 18.42
N LEU A 154 3.28 -3.58 18.68
CA LEU A 154 4.73 -3.67 18.92
C LEU A 154 5.47 -4.46 17.81
N GLY A 155 4.94 -4.44 16.60
CA GLY A 155 5.50 -5.17 15.46
C GLY A 155 6.79 -4.53 14.96
N LEU A 156 7.75 -5.36 14.55
CA LEU A 156 9.07 -4.90 14.10
C LEU A 156 9.07 -4.31 12.68
N LEU A 157 7.95 -4.41 11.96
CA LEU A 157 7.85 -4.07 10.53
C LEU A 157 7.25 -2.70 10.24
N SER A 158 6.90 -1.91 11.26
CA SER A 158 6.19 -0.62 11.07
C SER A 158 6.89 0.38 10.14
N ARG A 159 8.21 0.21 9.93
CA ARG A 159 9.05 1.04 9.06
C ARG A 159 9.66 0.27 7.88
N MET A 160 9.31 -1.01 7.71
CA MET A 160 9.84 -1.87 6.66
C MET A 160 8.91 -1.85 5.44
N SER A 161 9.01 -0.81 4.63
CA SER A 161 8.39 -0.78 3.30
C SER A 161 9.46 -1.03 2.25
N PRO A 162 9.36 -2.07 1.41
CA PRO A 162 10.30 -2.32 0.32
C PRO A 162 10.48 -1.12 -0.61
N GLN A 163 9.47 -0.26 -0.68
CA GLN A 163 9.39 0.91 -1.56
C GLN A 163 9.89 2.21 -0.89
N ALA A 164 10.31 2.14 0.38
CA ALA A 164 10.67 3.32 1.17
C ALA A 164 11.78 3.02 2.20
N ILE A 165 12.59 1.98 1.94
CA ILE A 165 13.77 1.67 2.77
C ILE A 165 14.71 2.88 2.70
N GLY A 166 15.10 3.41 3.86
CA GLY A 166 15.97 4.59 3.95
C GLY A 166 15.33 5.92 3.55
N ARG A 167 14.02 5.95 3.22
CA ARG A 167 13.29 7.14 2.76
C ARG A 167 12.06 7.41 3.64
N PRO A 168 12.24 7.93 4.87
CA PRO A 168 11.15 8.15 5.82
C PRO A 168 10.07 9.10 5.31
N GLU A 169 10.42 10.03 4.45
CA GLU A 169 9.50 10.95 3.77
C GLU A 169 8.46 10.22 2.92
N LEU A 170 8.72 8.97 2.51
CA LEU A 170 7.81 8.16 1.71
C LEU A 170 6.98 7.19 2.56
N TRP A 171 7.17 7.10 3.87
CA TRP A 171 6.49 6.09 4.71
C TRP A 171 4.99 6.28 4.82
N VAL A 172 4.47 7.49 4.62
CA VAL A 172 3.04 7.77 4.73
C VAL A 172 2.40 7.95 3.36
N LEU A 173 3.07 8.65 2.45
CA LEU A 173 2.57 8.91 1.10
C LEU A 173 3.74 8.72 0.13
N ALA A 174 3.51 7.99 -0.97
CA ALA A 174 4.55 7.81 -1.96
C ALA A 174 4.76 9.10 -2.78
N ALA A 175 5.99 9.30 -3.24
CA ALA A 175 6.31 10.36 -4.20
C ALA A 175 5.55 10.08 -5.50
N GLY A 176 5.05 11.14 -6.15
CA GLY A 176 4.36 11.07 -7.43
C GLY A 176 2.86 10.82 -7.36
N ASP A 177 2.30 10.42 -6.21
CA ASP A 177 0.84 10.42 -5.99
C ASP A 177 0.33 11.86 -5.95
#